data_AF-A0A7E5WLX4-F1
#
_entry.id   AF-A0A7E5WLX4-F1
#
_cell.length_a   1.000
_cell.length_b   1.000
_cell.length_c   1.000
_cell.angle_alpha   90.00
_cell.angle_beta   90.00
_cell.angle_gamma   90.00
#
_symmetry.space_group_name_H-M   'P 1'
#
loop_
_entity.id
_entity.type
_entity.pdbx_description
1 polymer ?
#
loop_
_entity_poly.entity_id
_entity_poly.type
_entity_poly.pdbx_seq_one_letter_code
_entity_poly.pdbx_strand_id
1 'polypeptide(L)'
;MVVKFTSVKGDASAEDIDTAMRLGAGYPMGPLELSDYTGLDTKTYILGIMLKRTGHPVFKPIPMLDKLVEQGKLGRKTGEGLYKYNK
;
A
#
# COMPACT_ATOMS: atom_id res chain seq x y z
N MET A 1 8.16 12.85 4.20
CA MET A 1 6.70 12.69 4.25
C MET A 1 6.37 11.21 4.31
N VAL A 2 6.39 10.60 5.51
CA VAL A 2 5.97 9.21 5.68
C VAL A 2 4.49 9.26 6.00
N VAL A 3 3.66 9.20 4.96
CA VAL A 3 2.20 9.21 5.11
C VAL A 3 1.82 7.91 5.81
N LYS A 4 1.39 8.02 7.06
CA LYS A 4 0.79 6.93 7.82
C LYS A 4 -0.57 6.69 7.17
N PHE A 5 -0.65 5.77 6.22
CA PHE A 5 -1.88 5.49 5.47
C PHE A 5 -2.95 4.95 6.43
N THR A 6 -3.83 5.83 6.88
CA THR A 6 -4.92 5.57 7.85
C THR A 6 -6.13 4.90 7.21
N SER A 7 -5.93 3.99 6.25
CA SER A 7 -7.00 3.04 5.91
C SER A 7 -7.28 2.10 7.10
N VAL A 8 -6.26 1.84 7.95
CA VAL A 8 -6.34 0.96 9.12
C VAL A 8 -7.25 1.51 10.26
N LYS A 9 -7.60 2.81 10.25
CA LYS A 9 -8.48 3.40 11.28
C LYS A 9 -9.93 3.62 10.84
N GLY A 10 -10.27 3.35 9.58
CA GLY A 10 -11.62 3.57 9.06
C GLY A 10 -11.97 5.05 8.81
N ASP A 11 -10.98 5.95 8.86
CA ASP A 11 -11.20 7.40 8.71
C ASP A 11 -11.43 7.82 7.23
N ALA A 12 -10.96 7.01 6.26
CA ALA A 12 -11.09 7.26 4.82
C ALA A 12 -10.94 5.97 4.01
N SER A 13 -11.62 5.87 2.86
CA SER A 13 -11.45 4.76 1.92
C SER A 13 -10.10 4.84 1.18
N ALA A 14 -9.67 3.74 0.56
CA ALA A 14 -8.46 3.74 -0.27
C ALA A 14 -8.57 4.76 -1.43
N GLU A 15 -9.77 4.85 -2.03
CA GLU A 15 -10.11 5.76 -3.12
C GLU A 15 -10.00 7.23 -2.69
N ASP A 16 -10.47 7.55 -1.48
CA ASP A 16 -10.38 8.91 -0.91
C ASP A 16 -8.92 9.32 -0.74
N ILE A 17 -8.08 8.42 -0.22
CA ILE A 17 -6.64 8.66 -0.01
C ILE A 17 -5.95 8.93 -1.35
N ASP A 18 -6.18 8.07 -2.34
CA ASP A 18 -5.55 8.21 -3.65
C ASP A 18 -6.07 9.44 -4.40
N THR A 19 -7.34 9.81 -4.21
CA THR A 19 -7.92 11.04 -4.78
C THR A 19 -7.32 12.28 -4.12
N ALA A 20 -7.21 12.30 -2.79
CA ALA A 20 -6.57 13.40 -2.07
C ALA A 20 -5.11 13.58 -2.48
N MET A 21 -4.37 12.50 -2.72
CA MET A 21 -2.97 12.58 -3.17
C MET A 21 -2.84 13.04 -4.63
N ARG A 22 -3.78 12.65 -5.50
CA ARG A 22 -3.81 13.14 -6.89
C ARG A 22 -4.17 14.62 -6.97
N LEU A 23 -5.26 15.02 -6.33
CA LEU A 23 -5.79 16.39 -6.41
C LEU A 23 -5.02 17.37 -5.51
N GLY A 24 -4.66 16.94 -4.30
CA GLY A 24 -4.02 17.80 -3.30
C GLY A 24 -2.52 17.93 -3.49
N ALA A 25 -1.82 16.84 -3.87
CA ALA A 25 -0.36 16.83 -4.03
C ALA A 25 0.10 16.74 -5.49
N GLY A 26 -0.82 16.67 -6.46
CA GLY A 26 -0.49 16.68 -7.89
C GLY A 26 0.16 15.39 -8.40
N TYR A 27 0.08 14.29 -7.65
CA TYR A 27 0.64 13.02 -8.12
C TYR A 27 -0.20 12.45 -9.28
N PRO A 28 0.44 11.83 -10.30
CA PRO A 28 -0.28 11.23 -11.42
C PRO A 28 -1.04 9.96 -11.03
N MET A 29 -0.62 9.30 -9.95
CA MET A 29 -1.19 8.07 -9.44
C MET A 29 -1.19 8.11 -7.91
N GLY A 30 -2.25 7.61 -7.30
CA GLY A 30 -2.33 7.51 -5.86
C GLY A 30 -1.34 6.49 -5.30
N PRO A 31 -0.81 6.70 -4.08
CA PRO A 31 0.19 5.80 -3.51
C PRO A 31 -0.33 4.37 -3.23
N LEU A 32 -1.63 4.18 -3.00
CA LEU A 32 -2.20 2.84 -2.81
C LEU A 32 -2.33 2.12 -4.14
N GLU A 33 -2.83 2.81 -5.16
CA GLU A 33 -2.89 2.32 -6.54
C GLU A 33 -1.48 1.98 -7.07
N LEU A 34 -0.49 2.84 -6.78
CA LEU A 34 0.91 2.58 -7.12
C LEU A 34 1.43 1.32 -6.41
N SER A 35 1.05 1.10 -5.16
CA SER A 35 1.46 -0.10 -4.42
C SER A 35 0.93 -1.37 -5.08
N ASP A 36 -0.33 -1.37 -5.50
CA ASP A 36 -0.94 -2.49 -6.23
C ASP A 36 -0.38 -2.65 -7.66
N TYR A 37 0.07 -1.56 -8.28
CA TYR A 37 0.75 -1.60 -9.57
C TYR A 37 2.12 -2.28 -9.47
N THR A 38 2.91 -1.92 -8.44
CA THR A 38 4.24 -2.51 -8.23
C THR A 38 4.21 -3.94 -7.66
N GLY A 39 3.19 -4.25 -6.85
CA GLY A 39 3.06 -5.53 -6.15
C GLY A 39 3.22 -5.38 -4.64
N LEU A 40 2.24 -5.91 -3.89
CA LEU A 40 2.24 -5.83 -2.41
C LEU A 40 3.32 -6.71 -1.77
N ASP A 41 3.64 -7.84 -2.38
CA ASP A 41 4.74 -8.75 -1.97
C ASP A 41 6.10 -8.06 -2.02
N THR A 42 6.41 -7.38 -3.12
CA THR A 42 7.66 -6.65 -3.28
C THR A 42 7.77 -5.52 -2.25
N LYS A 43 6.67 -4.79 -2.01
CA LYS A 43 6.63 -3.71 -1.03
C LYS A 43 6.90 -4.23 0.39
N THR A 44 6.19 -5.28 0.82
CA THR A 44 6.37 -5.88 2.16
C THR A 44 7.78 -6.40 2.35
N TYR A 45 8.36 -7.03 1.33
CA TYR A 45 9.75 -7.50 1.37
C TYR A 45 10.75 -6.36 1.60
N ILE A 46 10.62 -5.26 0.84
CA ILE A 46 11.51 -4.09 0.99
C ILE A 46 11.35 -3.45 2.37
N LEU A 47 10.13 -3.32 2.89
CA LEU A 47 9.90 -2.79 4.24
C LEU A 47 10.58 -3.66 5.31
N GLY A 48 10.51 -4.98 5.19
CA GLY A 48 11.21 -5.91 6.09
C GLY A 48 12.73 -5.74 6.06
N ILE A 49 13.31 -5.54 4.87
CA ILE A 49 14.75 -5.23 4.74
C ILE A 49 15.08 -3.89 5.40
N MET A 50 14.29 -2.84 5.12
CA MET A 50 14.53 -1.51 5.66
C MET A 50 14.41 -1.49 7.19
N LEU A 51 13.45 -2.21 7.76
CA LEU A 51 13.34 -2.37 9.20
C LEU A 51 14.56 -3.07 9.79
N LYS A 52 14.98 -4.20 9.19
CA LYS A 52 16.19 -4.93 9.65
C LYS A 52 17.44 -4.07 9.57
N ARG A 53 17.58 -3.25 8.52
CA ARG A 53 18.76 -2.42 8.28
C ARG A 53 18.79 -1.16 9.15
N THR A 54 17.65 -0.52 9.36
CA THR A 54 17.58 0.81 10.02
C THR A 54 17.08 0.75 11.45
N GLY A 55 16.38 -0.32 11.84
CA GLY A 55 15.66 -0.41 13.11
C GLY A 55 14.52 0.60 13.25
N HIS A 56 14.24 1.42 12.22
CA HIS A 56 13.35 2.55 12.35
C HIS A 56 11.89 2.10 12.33
N PRO A 57 11.06 2.53 13.31
CA PRO A 57 9.69 2.02 13.49
C PRO A 57 8.73 2.35 12.34
N VAL A 58 9.10 3.28 11.46
CA VAL A 58 8.31 3.63 10.27
C VAL A 58 8.23 2.50 9.24
N PHE A 59 9.17 1.55 9.29
CA PHE A 59 9.21 0.39 8.39
C PHE A 59 8.57 -0.85 9.01
N LYS A 60 7.88 -0.71 10.16
CA LYS A 60 7.17 -1.83 10.77
C LYS A 60 6.17 -2.44 9.77
N PRO A 61 6.05 -3.77 9.73
CA PRO A 61 5.06 -4.44 8.89
C PRO A 61 3.67 -3.91 9.18
N ILE A 62 2.84 -3.86 8.15
CA ILE A 62 1.45 -3.43 8.23
C ILE A 62 0.62 -4.72 8.14
N PRO A 63 -0.01 -5.19 9.23
CA PRO A 63 -0.66 -6.51 9.26
C PRO A 63 -1.72 -6.73 8.18
N MET A 64 -2.36 -5.65 7.72
CA MET A 64 -3.30 -5.71 6.60
C MET A 64 -2.62 -6.10 5.28
N LEU A 65 -1.43 -5.55 5.00
CA LEU A 65 -0.68 -5.87 3.78
C LEU A 65 -0.16 -7.31 3.82
N ASP A 66 0.31 -7.76 4.99
CA ASP A 66 0.79 -9.14 5.16
C ASP A 66 -0.33 -10.15 4.86
N LYS A 67 -1.55 -9.90 5.37
CA LYS A 67 -2.74 -10.74 5.07
C LYS A 67 -3.09 -10.78 3.59
N LEU A 68 -2.99 -9.66 2.88
CA LEU A 68 -3.26 -9.62 1.44
C LEU A 68 -2.22 -10.43 0.65
N VAL A 69 -0.95 -10.32 1.04
CA VAL A 69 0.15 -11.10 0.45
C VAL A 69 -0.04 -12.59 0.70
N GLU A 70 -0.38 -13.00 1.93
CA GLU A 70 -0.68 -14.39 2.29
C GLU A 70 -1.86 -14.96 1.49
N GLN A 71 -2.87 -14.13 1.17
CA GLN A 71 -4.01 -14.51 0.34
C GLN A 71 -3.70 -14.52 -1.16
N GLY A 72 -2.48 -14.19 -1.59
CA GLY A 72 -2.12 -14.06 -3.00
C GLY A 72 -2.78 -12.86 -3.70
N LYS A 73 -3.28 -11.88 -2.94
CA LYS A 73 -3.86 -10.63 -3.44
C LYS A 73 -2.74 -9.60 -3.57
N LEU A 74 -1.99 -9.69 -4.67
CA LEU A 74 -0.77 -8.92 -4.90
C LEU A 74 -0.97 -7.63 -5.69
N GLY A 75 -2.21 -7.21 -5.94
CA GLY A 75 -2.55 -6.02 -6.71
C GLY A 75 -2.94 -6.36 -8.15
N ARG A 76 -2.57 -5.49 -9.10
CA ARG A 76 -3.00 -5.60 -10.51
C ARG A 76 -2.61 -6.93 -11.14
N LYS A 77 -1.42 -7.46 -10.81
CA LYS A 77 -0.90 -8.71 -11.37
C LYS A 77 -1.73 -9.95 -11.02
N THR A 78 -2.52 -9.90 -9.94
CA THR A 78 -3.41 -10.99 -9.50
C THR A 78 -4.89 -10.64 -9.63
N GLY A 79 -5.23 -9.46 -10.15
CA GLY A 79 -6.61 -8.99 -10.29
C GLY A 79 -7.23 -8.44 -8.99
N GLU A 80 -6.53 -8.52 -7.86
CA GLU A 80 -7.00 -8.03 -6.57
C GLU A 80 -5.81 -7.73 -5.64
N GLY A 81 -5.90 -6.62 -4.90
CA GLY A 81 -4.97 -6.17 -3.86
C GLY A 81 -5.68 -5.26 -2.87
N LEU A 82 -5.20 -4.02 -2.73
CA LEU A 82 -5.93 -2.93 -2.06
C LEU A 82 -7.20 -2.54 -2.84
N TYR A 83 -7.18 -2.71 -4.16
CA TYR A 83 -8.31 -2.54 -5.05
C TYR A 83 -8.71 -3.86 -5.71
N LYS A 84 -9.94 -3.92 -6.23
CA LYS A 84 -10.38 -4.97 -7.15
C LYS A 84 -10.18 -4.50 -8.57
N TYR A 85 -9.50 -5.31 -9.38
CA TYR A 85 -9.26 -5.02 -10.79
C TYR A 85 -10.10 -5.98 -11.63
N ASN A 86 -11.08 -5.45 -12.35
CA ASN A 86 -11.76 -6.22 -13.38
C ASN A 86 -10.78 -6.45 -14.53
N LYS A 87 -10.60 -7.72 -14.92
CA LYS A 87 -9.83 -8.10 -16.12
C LYS A 87 -10.51 -7.60 -17.39
#